data_AF-A0A835GNF1-F1
#
_entry.id   AF-A0A835GNF1-F1
#
_cell.length_a   1.000
_cell.length_b   1.000
_cell.length_c   1.000
_cell.angle_alpha   90.00
_cell.angle_beta   90.00
_cell.angle_gamma   90.00
#
_symmetry.space_group_name_H-M   'P 1'
#
loop_
_entity.id
_entity.type
_entity.pdbx_description
1 polymer ?
#
loop_
_entity_poly.entity_id
_entity_poly.type
_entity_poly.pdbx_seq_one_letter_code
_entity_poly.pdbx_strand_id
1 'polypeptide(L)'
;MYCDWPTLGRCCFCMPLRRGILTFGYINLIFSAFMVGVYSYSVHTEFGLFAIYHGTTVAATVPEGVCIFIYCVELVFTAILLYGTHKKLLTYIKIYYYFAVTTTVASCLVQIIDFAVTIRFGFYMVFEVLPLMFASLSIQIYLIILIRSLLKKMEQSNPHGYENQLQQIVYEGKVESNGVYDPTVVPVDV
;
A
#
# COMPACT_ATOMS: atom_id res chain seq x y z
N MET A 1 -9.89 21.41 -12.37
CA MET A 1 -8.58 20.76 -12.59
C MET A 1 -8.55 19.53 -11.69
N TYR A 2 -8.92 18.37 -12.23
CA TYR A 2 -8.91 17.13 -11.45
C TYR A 2 -7.44 16.76 -11.25
N CYS A 3 -6.96 16.77 -10.00
CA CYS A 3 -5.63 16.25 -9.68
C CYS A 3 -5.66 14.74 -9.93
N ASP A 4 -5.14 14.31 -11.07
CA ASP A 4 -4.84 12.91 -11.32
C ASP A 4 -3.77 12.45 -10.32
N TRP A 5 -4.16 11.52 -9.47
CA TRP A 5 -3.32 10.97 -8.42
C TRP A 5 -2.16 10.16 -9.08
N PRO A 6 -0.89 10.28 -8.63
CA PRO A 6 0.26 9.90 -9.44
C PRO A 6 0.33 8.38 -9.62
N THR A 7 0.64 7.97 -10.85
CA THR A 7 0.82 6.56 -11.21
C THR A 7 2.30 6.21 -11.19
N LEU A 8 2.69 5.30 -10.31
CA LEU A 8 4.09 4.86 -10.21
C LEU A 8 4.32 3.66 -11.15
N GLY A 9 5.05 3.87 -12.24
CA GLY A 9 5.41 2.81 -13.18
C GLY A 9 6.52 1.87 -12.67
N ARG A 10 7.34 2.33 -11.72
CA ARG A 10 8.51 1.63 -11.15
C ARG A 10 8.51 1.73 -9.62
N CYS A 11 8.85 0.64 -8.95
CA CYS A 11 9.11 0.63 -7.51
C CYS A 11 10.59 0.95 -7.26
N CYS A 12 10.89 1.88 -6.35
CA CYS A 12 12.25 2.29 -5.96
C CYS A 12 13.21 2.52 -7.15
N PHE A 13 12.74 3.21 -8.20
CA PHE A 13 13.50 3.57 -9.42
C PHE A 13 13.91 2.40 -10.35
N CYS A 14 14.07 1.16 -9.86
CA CYS A 14 14.69 0.07 -10.62
C CYS A 14 13.87 -1.22 -10.76
N MET A 15 12.86 -1.49 -9.92
CA MET A 15 12.12 -2.76 -9.99
C MET A 15 10.75 -2.61 -10.68
N PRO A 16 10.34 -3.58 -11.53
CA PRO A 16 8.99 -3.60 -12.08
C PRO A 16 8.00 -3.72 -10.92
N LEU A 17 6.94 -2.90 -10.96
CA LEU A 17 5.95 -2.71 -9.89
C LEU A 17 5.48 -4.00 -9.20
N ARG A 18 5.28 -5.08 -9.99
CA ARG A 18 4.87 -6.39 -9.47
C ARG A 18 5.93 -7.07 -8.62
N ARG A 19 7.21 -7.01 -9.02
CA ARG A 19 8.31 -7.57 -8.21
C ARG A 19 8.49 -6.79 -6.92
N GLY A 20 8.35 -5.46 -6.97
CA GLY A 20 8.45 -4.60 -5.78
C GLY A 20 7.41 -4.93 -4.69
N ILE A 21 6.14 -5.09 -5.08
CA ILE A 21 5.08 -5.50 -4.12
C ILE A 21 5.33 -6.87 -3.55
N LEU A 22 5.81 -7.80 -4.39
CA LEU A 22 6.07 -9.16 -3.98
C LEU A 22 7.24 -9.23 -3.00
N THR A 23 8.32 -8.47 -3.23
CA THR A 23 9.43 -8.35 -2.28
C THR A 23 8.99 -7.69 -0.99
N PHE A 24 8.21 -6.60 -1.05
CA PHE A 24 7.75 -5.92 0.15
C PHE A 24 6.78 -6.80 0.96
N GLY A 25 5.87 -7.49 0.29
CA GLY A 25 4.94 -8.44 0.92
C GLY A 25 5.65 -9.59 1.62
N TYR A 26 6.70 -10.16 1.05
CA TYR A 26 7.50 -11.18 1.73
C TYR A 26 8.28 -10.64 2.92
N ILE A 27 8.87 -9.45 2.80
CA ILE A 27 9.56 -8.80 3.93
C ILE A 27 8.55 -8.56 5.07
N ASN A 28 7.34 -8.06 4.75
CA ASN A 28 6.32 -7.83 5.76
C ASN A 28 5.80 -9.14 6.38
N LEU A 29 5.69 -10.21 5.60
CA LEU A 29 5.29 -11.53 6.10
C LEU A 29 6.33 -12.10 7.08
N ILE A 30 7.62 -12.04 6.74
CA ILE A 30 8.69 -12.51 7.62
C ILE A 30 8.73 -11.66 8.89
N PHE A 31 8.61 -10.34 8.76
CA PHE A 31 8.61 -9.43 9.90
C PHE A 31 7.41 -9.66 10.82
N SER A 32 6.20 -9.75 10.28
CA SER A 32 4.99 -10.05 11.08
C SER A 32 5.07 -11.41 11.78
N ALA A 33 5.55 -12.46 11.10
CA ALA A 33 5.77 -13.76 11.72
C ALA A 33 6.80 -13.71 12.87
N PHE A 34 7.88 -12.96 12.68
CA PHE A 34 8.87 -12.72 13.74
C PHE A 34 8.26 -11.99 14.93
N MET A 35 7.49 -10.92 14.70
CA MET A 35 6.84 -10.14 15.76
C MET A 35 5.82 -10.98 16.54
N VAL A 36 5.03 -11.84 15.88
CA VAL A 36 4.13 -12.79 16.57
C VAL A 36 4.91 -13.67 17.55
N GLY A 37 6.08 -14.18 17.14
CA GLY A 37 6.94 -14.98 18.02
C GLY A 37 7.43 -14.20 19.24
N VAL A 38 7.89 -12.96 19.03
CA VAL A 38 8.36 -12.08 20.12
C VAL A 38 7.23 -11.76 21.11
N TYR A 39 6.05 -11.39 20.64
CA TYR A 39 4.92 -11.09 21.53
C TYR A 39 4.37 -12.34 22.22
N SER A 40 4.36 -13.49 21.55
CA SER A 40 3.98 -14.76 22.19
C SER A 40 4.93 -15.13 23.34
N TYR A 41 6.23 -14.85 23.19
CA TYR A 41 7.20 -15.02 24.25
C TYR A 41 7.02 -14.00 25.39
N SER A 42 6.76 -12.73 25.04
CA SER A 42 6.45 -11.66 26.00
C SER A 42 5.30 -12.04 26.93
N VAL A 43 4.17 -12.50 26.35
CA VAL A 43 2.98 -12.90 27.10
C VAL A 43 3.28 -14.05 28.06
N HIS A 44 4.09 -15.01 27.64
CA HIS A 44 4.41 -16.16 28.47
C HIS A 44 5.36 -15.83 29.63
N THR A 45 6.24 -14.84 29.42
CA THR A 45 7.27 -14.46 30.40
C THR A 45 6.94 -13.19 31.18
N GLU A 46 5.75 -12.62 30.97
CA GLU A 46 5.25 -11.36 31.56
C GLU A 46 6.28 -10.22 31.48
N PHE A 47 7.01 -10.14 30.37
CA PHE A 47 8.16 -9.25 30.25
C PHE A 47 7.80 -7.76 30.05
N GLY A 48 6.51 -7.42 29.98
CA GLY A 48 6.03 -6.03 29.94
C GLY A 48 6.62 -5.22 28.79
N LEU A 49 6.75 -5.84 27.61
CA LEU A 49 7.30 -5.15 26.44
C LEU A 49 6.32 -4.11 25.91
N PHE A 50 6.84 -2.93 25.56
CA PHE A 50 6.05 -1.92 24.85
C PHE A 50 5.65 -2.46 23.48
N ALA A 51 4.34 -2.53 23.24
CA ALA A 51 3.81 -2.91 21.95
C ALA A 51 4.13 -1.82 20.91
N ILE A 52 5.02 -2.13 19.98
CA ILE A 52 5.34 -1.28 18.84
C ILE A 52 4.54 -1.81 17.66
N TYR A 53 3.48 -1.11 17.28
CA TYR A 53 2.73 -1.37 16.06
C TYR A 53 3.05 -0.29 15.04
N HIS A 54 3.53 -0.67 13.84
CA HIS A 54 3.78 0.26 12.75
C HIS A 54 4.64 1.49 13.10
N GLY A 55 5.60 1.36 14.02
CA GLY A 55 6.47 2.47 14.47
C GLY A 55 5.84 3.39 15.52
N THR A 56 4.60 3.11 15.91
CA THR A 56 3.92 3.76 17.05
C THR A 56 4.07 2.89 18.28
N THR A 57 4.53 3.49 19.38
CA THR A 57 4.45 2.85 20.69
C THR A 57 3.00 2.96 21.12
N VAL A 58 2.23 1.87 21.01
CA VAL A 58 0.89 1.82 21.58
C VAL A 58 1.08 1.72 23.09
N ALA A 59 1.29 2.88 23.71
CA ALA A 59 1.75 3.00 25.07
C ALA A 59 0.67 2.46 26.03
N ALA A 60 1.08 1.47 26.82
CA ALA A 60 0.53 1.08 28.13
C ALA A 60 -0.93 0.59 28.25
N THR A 61 -1.79 0.70 27.23
CA THR A 61 -3.24 0.43 27.41
C THR A 61 -3.78 -0.78 26.67
N VAL A 62 -3.06 -1.30 25.67
CA VAL A 62 -3.53 -2.45 24.89
C VAL A 62 -2.95 -3.75 25.47
N PRO A 63 -3.80 -4.73 25.83
CA PRO A 63 -3.33 -6.02 26.31
C PRO A 63 -2.45 -6.71 25.25
N GLU A 64 -1.34 -7.32 25.67
CA GLU A 64 -0.39 -7.99 24.78
C GLU A 64 -1.06 -9.04 23.86
N GLY A 65 -2.12 -9.71 24.33
CA GLY A 65 -2.90 -10.66 23.53
C GLY A 65 -3.63 -10.02 22.33
N VAL A 66 -4.01 -8.75 22.43
CA VAL A 66 -4.63 -8.01 21.31
C VAL A 66 -3.58 -7.71 20.23
N CYS A 67 -2.34 -7.43 20.62
CA CYS A 67 -1.24 -7.23 19.66
C CYS A 67 -0.97 -8.50 18.86
N ILE A 68 -0.94 -9.67 19.50
CA ILE A 68 -0.81 -10.97 18.81
C ILE A 68 -1.92 -11.13 17.78
N PHE A 69 -3.17 -10.85 18.18
CA PHE A 69 -4.31 -10.95 17.27
C PHE A 69 -4.16 -10.03 16.04
N ILE A 70 -3.75 -8.77 16.23
CA ILE A 70 -3.54 -7.82 15.14
C ILE A 70 -2.47 -8.33 14.16
N TYR A 71 -1.34 -8.83 14.66
CA TYR A 71 -0.29 -9.38 13.79
C TYR A 71 -0.72 -10.65 13.08
N CYS A 72 -1.53 -11.51 13.70
CA CYS A 72 -2.10 -12.69 13.03
C CYS A 72 -3.02 -12.27 11.87
N VAL A 73 -3.86 -11.25 12.08
CA VAL A 73 -4.71 -10.68 11.02
C VAL A 73 -3.86 -10.11 9.89
N GLU A 74 -2.82 -9.34 10.21
CA GLU A 74 -1.89 -8.79 9.21
C GLU A 74 -1.18 -9.88 8.40
N LEU A 75 -0.79 -10.98 9.04
CA LEU A 75 -0.17 -12.13 8.38
C LEU A 75 -1.14 -12.75 7.36
N VAL A 76 -2.40 -12.97 7.75
CA VAL A 76 -3.45 -13.50 6.85
C VAL A 76 -3.67 -12.58 5.65
N PHE A 77 -3.83 -11.28 5.87
CA PHE A 77 -4.05 -10.33 4.77
C PHE A 77 -2.81 -10.21 3.87
N THR A 78 -1.60 -10.24 4.42
CA THR A 78 -0.36 -10.24 3.64
C THR A 78 -0.23 -11.52 2.79
N ALA A 79 -0.65 -12.68 3.32
CA ALA A 79 -0.71 -13.92 2.55
C ALA A 79 -1.74 -13.84 1.41
N ILE A 80 -2.91 -13.23 1.65
CA ILE A 80 -3.92 -12.97 0.62
C ILE A 80 -3.36 -12.06 -0.49
N LEU A 81 -2.61 -11.01 -0.13
CA LEU A 81 -1.93 -10.13 -1.10
C LEU A 81 -0.94 -10.92 -1.96
N LEU A 82 -0.10 -11.75 -1.34
CA LEU A 82 0.89 -12.56 -2.05
C LEU A 82 0.20 -13.53 -3.02
N TYR A 83 -0.84 -14.23 -2.55
CA TYR A 83 -1.63 -15.13 -3.39
C TYR A 83 -2.27 -14.40 -4.57
N GLY A 84 -2.91 -13.25 -4.31
CA GLY A 84 -3.54 -12.41 -5.33
C GLY A 84 -2.53 -11.90 -6.37
N THR A 85 -1.33 -11.53 -5.92
CA THR A 85 -0.25 -11.04 -6.78
C THR A 85 0.34 -12.15 -7.66
N HIS A 86 0.46 -13.37 -7.14
CA HIS A 86 0.91 -14.54 -7.92
C HIS A 86 -0.10 -14.96 -8.97
N LYS A 87 -1.37 -15.12 -8.57
CA LYS A 87 -2.46 -15.57 -9.45
C LYS A 87 -3.05 -14.46 -10.34
N LYS A 88 -2.58 -13.21 -10.21
CA LYS A 88 -3.07 -12.01 -10.93
C LYS A 88 -4.57 -11.78 -10.72
N LEU A 89 -5.09 -12.12 -9.55
CA LEU A 89 -6.52 -11.98 -9.24
C LEU A 89 -6.79 -10.62 -8.61
N LEU A 90 -7.42 -9.74 -9.39
CA LEU A 90 -7.75 -8.35 -9.01
C LEU A 90 -8.55 -8.27 -7.69
N THR A 91 -9.46 -9.21 -7.47
CA THR A 91 -10.36 -9.21 -6.29
C THR A 91 -9.59 -9.27 -4.97
N TYR A 92 -8.58 -10.14 -4.86
CA TYR A 92 -7.81 -10.29 -3.62
C TYR A 92 -6.93 -9.07 -3.34
N ILE A 93 -6.39 -8.45 -4.39
CA ILE A 93 -5.59 -7.23 -4.27
C ILE A 93 -6.47 -6.04 -3.88
N LYS A 94 -7.72 -5.97 -4.38
CA LYS A 94 -8.73 -4.99 -3.95
C LYS A 94 -9.07 -5.15 -2.46
N ILE A 95 -9.31 -6.37 -2.00
CA ILE A 95 -9.60 -6.65 -0.58
C ILE A 95 -8.45 -6.19 0.31
N TYR A 96 -7.21 -6.54 -0.05
CA TYR A 96 -6.04 -6.09 0.69
C TYR A 96 -5.87 -4.57 0.66
N TYR A 97 -6.16 -3.91 -0.47
CA TYR A 97 -6.09 -2.46 -0.56
C TYR A 97 -7.04 -1.77 0.42
N TYR A 98 -8.30 -2.22 0.52
CA TYR A 98 -9.23 -1.67 1.52
C TYR A 98 -8.74 -1.90 2.94
N PHE A 99 -8.23 -3.10 3.24
CA PHE A 99 -7.62 -3.41 4.54
C PHE A 99 -6.44 -2.49 4.86
N ALA A 100 -5.53 -2.26 3.91
CA ALA A 100 -4.37 -1.39 4.10
C ALA A 100 -4.77 0.07 4.34
N VAL A 101 -5.80 0.56 3.63
CA VAL A 101 -6.33 1.92 3.84
C VAL A 101 -6.96 2.04 5.24
N THR A 102 -7.76 1.07 5.67
CA THR A 102 -8.39 1.13 6.99
C THR A 102 -7.38 1.04 8.13
N THR A 103 -6.34 0.19 8.01
CA THR A 103 -5.29 0.09 9.03
C THR A 103 -4.41 1.34 9.10
N THR A 104 -4.11 1.99 7.97
CA THR A 104 -3.40 3.27 7.97
C THR A 104 -4.23 4.39 8.59
N VAL A 105 -5.54 4.46 8.31
CA VAL A 105 -6.42 5.44 8.97
C VAL A 105 -6.47 5.20 10.48
N ALA A 106 -6.60 3.94 10.92
CA ALA A 106 -6.55 3.59 12.32
C ALA A 106 -5.22 3.97 12.97
N SER A 107 -4.10 3.70 12.29
CA SER A 107 -2.75 4.08 12.75
C SER A 107 -2.61 5.59 12.88
N CYS A 108 -3.08 6.38 11.91
CA CYS A 108 -3.09 7.84 12.00
C CYS A 108 -3.87 8.35 13.22
N LEU A 109 -5.02 7.76 13.53
CA LEU A 109 -5.81 8.15 14.70
C LEU A 109 -5.07 7.87 16.01
N VAL A 110 -4.46 6.69 16.14
CA VAL A 110 -3.64 6.33 17.31
C VAL A 110 -2.47 7.30 17.46
N GLN A 111 -1.79 7.65 16.37
CA GLN A 111 -0.70 8.62 16.40
C GLN A 111 -1.12 10.01 16.87
N ILE A 112 -2.31 10.48 16.47
CA ILE A 112 -2.84 11.77 16.93
C ILE A 112 -3.11 11.73 18.44
N ILE A 113 -3.64 10.62 18.96
CA ILE A 113 -3.88 10.43 20.39
C ILE A 113 -2.55 10.39 21.16
N ASP A 114 -1.59 9.61 20.69
CA ASP A 114 -0.26 9.52 21.31
C ASP A 114 0.45 10.87 21.31
N PHE A 115 0.33 11.65 20.23
CA PHE A 115 0.86 13.00 20.15
C PHE A 115 0.19 13.93 21.18
N ALA A 116 -1.13 13.88 21.32
CA ALA A 116 -1.88 14.67 22.29
C ALA A 116 -1.50 14.32 23.75
N VAL A 117 -1.22 13.05 24.04
CA VAL A 117 -0.73 12.59 25.35
C VAL A 117 0.72 13.03 25.57
N THR A 118 1.60 12.83 24.59
CA THR A 118 3.04 13.12 24.71
C THR A 118 3.33 14.60 24.93
N ILE A 119 2.55 15.50 24.32
CA ILE A 119 2.65 16.95 24.58
C ILE A 119 2.49 17.28 26.07
N ARG A 120 1.71 16.51 26.82
CA ARG A 120 1.53 16.72 28.27
C ARG A 120 2.74 16.29 29.11
N PHE A 121 3.57 15.37 28.62
CA PHE A 121 4.70 14.80 29.36
C PHE A 121 6.03 15.54 29.12
N GLY A 122 6.12 16.44 28.12
CA GLY A 122 7.23 17.39 27.96
C GLY A 122 7.79 17.48 26.54
N PHE A 123 8.24 18.69 26.15
CA PHE A 123 8.68 19.01 24.79
C PHE A 123 9.91 18.23 24.28
N TYR A 124 10.80 17.76 25.17
CA TYR A 124 12.03 17.08 24.77
C TYR A 124 11.77 15.70 24.13
N MET A 125 10.81 14.93 24.64
CA MET A 125 10.41 13.63 24.05
C MET A 125 9.77 13.81 22.66
N VAL A 126 9.11 14.95 22.42
CA VAL A 126 8.39 15.20 21.17
C VAL A 126 9.34 15.31 19.97
N PHE A 127 10.50 15.97 20.13
CA PHE A 127 11.43 16.19 19.02
C PHE A 127 12.07 14.89 18.49
N GLU A 128 12.27 13.89 19.35
CA GLU A 128 12.85 12.61 18.96
C GLU A 128 11.81 11.66 18.35
N VAL A 129 10.59 11.64 18.90
CA VAL A 129 9.53 10.71 18.47
C VAL A 129 8.82 11.19 17.20
N LEU A 130 8.66 12.51 17.00
CA LEU A 130 7.99 13.07 15.83
C LEU A 130 8.57 12.62 14.47
N PRO A 131 9.90 12.66 14.22
CA PRO A 131 10.45 12.21 12.95
C PRO A 131 10.25 10.71 12.70
N LEU A 132 10.28 9.88 13.75
CA LEU A 132 10.00 8.45 13.65
C LEU A 132 8.54 8.19 13.25
N MET A 133 7.61 8.92 13.86
CA MET A 133 6.18 8.86 13.53
C MET A 133 5.95 9.31 12.09
N PHE A 134 6.55 10.42 11.67
CA PHE A 134 6.43 10.91 10.31
C PHE A 134 7.01 9.94 9.26
N ALA A 135 8.17 9.35 9.54
CA ALA A 135 8.77 8.33 8.69
C ALA A 135 7.86 7.10 8.56
N SER A 136 7.24 6.67 9.66
CA SER A 136 6.31 5.53 9.65
C SER A 136 5.09 5.78 8.77
N LEU A 137 4.45 6.95 8.87
CA LEU A 137 3.32 7.33 8.03
C LEU A 137 3.73 7.44 6.57
N SER A 138 4.91 8.01 6.31
CA SER A 138 5.42 8.16 4.95
C SER A 138 5.59 6.80 4.27
N ILE A 139 6.09 5.79 5.00
CA ILE A 139 6.21 4.42 4.49
C ILE A 139 4.81 3.81 4.25
N GLN A 140 3.87 3.96 5.18
CA GLN A 140 2.51 3.41 5.00
C GLN A 140 1.80 4.01 3.79
N ILE A 141 1.84 5.34 3.63
CA ILE A 141 1.25 6.04 2.50
C ILE A 141 1.91 5.60 1.20
N TYR A 142 3.24 5.46 1.19
CA TYR A 142 3.99 4.96 0.04
C TYR A 142 3.47 3.58 -0.40
N LEU A 143 3.26 2.65 0.54
CA LEU A 143 2.75 1.31 0.24
C LEU A 143 1.34 1.33 -0.35
N ILE A 144 0.45 2.16 0.18
CA ILE A 144 -0.92 2.31 -0.34
C ILE A 144 -0.89 2.80 -1.79
N ILE A 145 -0.10 3.83 -2.09
CA ILE A 145 0.04 4.36 -3.46
C ILE A 145 0.60 3.29 -4.41
N LEU A 146 1.52 2.49 -3.92
CA LEU A 146 2.16 1.41 -4.68
C LEU A 146 1.16 0.29 -5.01
N ILE A 147 0.35 -0.16 -4.05
CA ILE A 147 -0.73 -1.14 -4.26
C ILE A 147 -1.77 -0.59 -5.23
N ARG A 148 -2.17 0.68 -5.08
CA ARG A 148 -3.11 1.32 -6.00
C ARG A 148 -2.57 1.41 -7.43
N SER A 149 -1.29 1.71 -7.58
CA SER A 149 -0.62 1.70 -8.89
C SER A 149 -0.63 0.31 -9.51
N LEU A 150 -0.46 -0.76 -8.71
CA LEU A 150 -0.56 -2.14 -9.21
C LEU A 150 -1.98 -2.47 -9.65
N LEU A 151 -2.97 -2.09 -8.86
CA LEU A 151 -4.38 -2.32 -9.15
C LEU A 151 -4.77 -1.66 -10.47
N LYS A 152 -4.43 -0.37 -10.67
CA LYS A 152 -4.67 0.35 -11.93
C LYS A 152 -3.97 -0.31 -13.12
N LYS A 153 -2.71 -0.72 -12.95
CA LYS A 153 -1.93 -1.41 -14.00
C LYS A 153 -2.57 -2.74 -14.40
N MET A 154 -3.09 -3.50 -13.43
CA MET A 154 -3.76 -4.76 -13.71
C MET A 154 -5.13 -4.57 -14.36
N GLU A 155 -5.89 -3.55 -13.96
CA GLU A 155 -7.17 -3.19 -14.60
C GLU A 155 -6.98 -2.77 -16.05
N GLN A 156 -5.91 -2.02 -16.35
CA GLN A 156 -5.56 -1.65 -17.72
C GLN A 156 -5.09 -2.86 -18.55
N SER A 157 -4.45 -3.86 -17.92
CA SER A 157 -3.98 -5.07 -18.60
C SER A 157 -5.04 -6.17 -18.79
N ASN A 158 -6.31 -5.89 -18.48
CA ASN A 158 -7.38 -6.86 -18.72
C ASN A 158 -7.48 -7.18 -20.23
N PRO A 159 -7.78 -8.43 -20.62
CA PRO A 159 -7.61 -8.94 -21.98
C PRO A 159 -8.52 -8.33 -23.07
N HIS A 160 -9.35 -7.34 -22.73
CA HIS A 160 -10.20 -6.62 -23.68
C HIS A 160 -9.70 -5.22 -24.02
N GLY A 161 -8.54 -4.81 -23.49
CA GLY A 161 -7.80 -3.68 -24.03
C GLY A 161 -7.06 -4.12 -25.30
N TYR A 162 -7.71 -4.04 -26.46
CA TYR A 162 -6.97 -4.01 -27.72
C TYR A 162 -6.09 -2.76 -27.68
N GLU A 163 -4.81 -2.91 -27.33
CA GLU A 163 -3.81 -1.93 -27.75
C GLU A 163 -3.76 -2.02 -29.26
N ASN A 164 -4.50 -1.12 -29.92
CA ASN A 164 -4.49 -1.00 -31.36
C ASN A 164 -3.12 -0.46 -31.75
N GLN A 165 -2.18 -1.36 -32.06
CA GLN A 165 -0.81 -1.01 -32.45
C GLN A 165 -0.77 -0.04 -33.65
N LEU A 166 -1.86 0.07 -34.42
CA LEU A 166 -2.03 1.09 -35.44
C LEU A 166 -2.04 2.52 -34.89
N GLN A 167 -2.59 2.77 -33.68
CA GLN A 167 -2.56 4.12 -33.11
C GLN A 167 -1.12 4.54 -32.79
N GLN A 168 -0.28 3.64 -32.30
CA GLN A 168 1.12 3.98 -31.99
C GLN A 168 1.95 4.29 -33.23
N ILE A 169 1.69 3.62 -34.36
CA ILE A 169 2.37 3.89 -35.64
C ILE A 169 1.85 5.19 -36.29
N VAL A 170 0.57 5.53 -36.11
CA VAL A 170 0.01 6.78 -36.65
C VAL A 170 0.53 8.02 -35.91
N TYR A 171 0.75 7.94 -34.59
CA TYR A 171 1.24 9.09 -33.81
C TYR A 171 2.75 9.34 -33.92
N GLU A 172 3.57 8.36 -34.32
CA GLU A 172 4.97 8.63 -34.71
C GLU A 172 5.08 9.31 -36.09
N GLY A 173 3.98 9.33 -36.87
CA GLY A 173 3.99 9.86 -38.24
C GLY A 173 3.50 11.29 -38.41
N LYS A 174 2.65 11.84 -37.54
CA LYS A 174 2.14 13.22 -37.69
C LYS A 174 1.83 13.90 -36.35
N VAL A 175 2.78 14.70 -35.90
CA VAL A 175 2.47 15.91 -35.11
C VAL A 175 2.10 16.98 -36.12
N GLU A 176 0.81 17.09 -36.47
CA GLU A 176 0.28 18.34 -36.99
C GLU A 176 -0.99 18.73 -36.22
N SER A 177 -0.86 19.91 -35.62
CA SER A 177 -1.84 20.75 -34.98
C SER A 177 -3.25 20.67 -35.57
N ASN A 178 -4.23 20.67 -34.66
CA ASN A 178 -5.66 20.97 -34.85
C ASN A 178 -6.58 19.76 -35.06
N GLY A 179 -7.30 19.44 -33.98
CA GLY A 179 -8.31 18.38 -33.96
C GLY A 179 -9.55 18.75 -34.74
N VAL A 180 -9.95 17.85 -35.64
CA VAL A 180 -11.33 17.51 -36.01
C VAL A 180 -11.26 16.04 -36.45
N TYR A 181 -12.09 15.17 -35.86
CA TYR A 181 -12.23 13.78 -36.30
C TYR A 181 -13.22 13.73 -37.47
N ASP A 182 -12.81 13.15 -38.59
CA ASP A 182 -13.68 12.94 -39.75
C ASP A 182 -14.13 11.46 -39.78
N PRO A 183 -15.42 11.14 -39.56
CA PRO A 183 -15.90 9.77 -39.56
C PRO A 183 -16.16 9.31 -41.00
N THR A 184 -15.10 8.98 -41.74
CA THR A 184 -15.23 8.34 -43.06
C THR A 184 -15.28 6.82 -42.91
N VAL A 185 -16.43 6.32 -42.46
CA VAL A 185 -16.85 4.94 -42.78
C VAL A 185 -17.94 5.08 -43.83
N VAL A 186 -17.54 4.94 -45.10
CA VAL A 186 -18.49 4.78 -46.22
C VAL A 186 -18.96 3.33 -46.18
N PRO A 187 -20.27 3.05 -46.01
CA PRO A 187 -20.78 1.69 -46.18
C PRO A 187 -20.68 1.31 -47.66
N VAL A 188 -20.05 0.17 -47.94
CA VAL A 188 -20.07 -0.47 -49.26
C VAL A 188 -21.37 -1.28 -49.31
N ASP A 189 -22.31 -0.83 -50.14
CA ASP A 189 -23.48 -1.63 -50.50
C ASP A 189 -23.02 -2.82 -51.35
N VAL A 190 -23.37 -4.04 -50.92
CA VAL A 190 -23.31 -5.28 -51.72
C VAL A 190 -24.73 -5.78 -51.91
#